data_AF-A0A5N7JSA0-F1
#
_entry.id   AF-A0A5N7JSA0-F1
#
_cell.length_a   1.000
_cell.length_b   1.000
_cell.length_c   1.000
_cell.angle_alpha   90.00
_cell.angle_beta   90.00
_cell.angle_gamma   90.00
#
_symmetry.space_group_name_H-M   'P 1'
#
loop_
_entity.id
_entity.type
_entity.pdbx_description
1 polymer ?
#
loop_
_entity_poly.entity_id
_entity_poly.type
_entity_poly.pdbx_seq_one_letter_code
_entity_poly.pdbx_strand_id
1 'polypeptide(L)'
;MNLFSRLIAITFTAGLFTINYAYSTDQATANPLFANVDTGRLEGLLNTGVIVFKGIHYAAPPIGPLRWRPPQPVHAWNGIHPAQNFGHDCMQLPLGNHAAAPARFRAFTESRGGR
;
A
#
# COMPACT_ATOMS: atom_id res chain seq x y z
N MET A 1 -51.51 -11.27 31.30
CA MET A 1 -50.84 -11.74 30.08
C MET A 1 -50.53 -10.59 29.15
N ASN A 2 -49.36 -9.95 29.05
CA ASN A 2 -48.29 -9.62 29.99
C ASN A 2 -47.60 -8.41 29.34
N LEU A 3 -48.14 -7.20 29.56
CA LEU A 3 -47.57 -5.97 29.03
C LEU A 3 -46.16 -5.73 29.59
N PHE A 4 -45.93 -6.15 30.84
CA PHE A 4 -44.61 -6.16 31.49
C PHE A 4 -43.60 -7.12 30.82
N SER A 5 -44.04 -8.16 30.10
CA SER A 5 -43.15 -9.08 29.40
C SER A 5 -42.69 -8.55 28.04
N ARG A 6 -43.37 -7.55 27.47
CA ARG A 6 -43.00 -6.93 26.20
C ARG A 6 -42.01 -5.76 26.36
N LEU A 7 -42.00 -5.12 27.53
CA LEU A 7 -41.07 -4.02 27.85
C LEU A 7 -39.63 -4.52 28.15
N ILE A 8 -39.48 -5.72 28.73
CA ILE A 8 -38.18 -6.32 29.03
C ILE A 8 -37.46 -6.83 27.76
N ALA A 9 -38.21 -7.21 26.72
CA ALA A 9 -37.64 -7.71 25.46
C ALA A 9 -37.01 -6.60 24.59
N ILE A 10 -37.51 -5.36 24.69
CA ILE A 10 -37.05 -4.23 23.85
C ILE A 10 -35.73 -3.63 24.39
N THR A 11 -35.45 -3.77 25.68
CA THR A 11 -34.17 -3.33 26.27
C THR A 11 -33.01 -4.28 25.94
N PHE A 12 -33.29 -5.56 25.65
CA PHE A 12 -32.25 -6.56 25.43
C PHE A 12 -31.71 -6.56 23.98
N THR A 13 -32.52 -6.17 22.99
CA THR A 13 -32.09 -6.05 21.58
C THR A 13 -31.25 -4.80 21.30
N ALA A 14 -31.39 -3.74 22.10
CA ALA A 14 -30.58 -2.52 21.98
C ALA A 14 -29.18 -2.65 22.64
N GLY A 15 -29.04 -3.49 23.67
CA GLY A 15 -27.79 -3.67 24.41
C GLY A 15 -26.74 -4.54 23.70
N LEU A 16 -27.17 -5.48 22.86
CA LEU A 16 -26.26 -6.35 22.08
C LEU A 16 -25.78 -5.69 20.77
N PHE A 17 -26.45 -4.62 20.33
CA PHE A 17 -26.09 -3.90 19.11
C PHE A 17 -25.05 -2.80 19.36
N THR A 18 -24.91 -2.30 20.59
CA THR A 18 -23.95 -1.23 20.91
C THR A 18 -22.52 -1.71 21.14
N ILE A 19 -22.31 -2.98 21.51
CA ILE A 19 -20.95 -3.52 21.74
C ILE A 19 -20.17 -3.79 20.45
N ASN A 20 -20.83 -3.87 19.29
CA ASN A 20 -20.19 -4.12 18.00
C ASN A 20 -19.72 -2.85 17.26
N TYR A 21 -20.02 -1.65 17.77
CA TYR A 21 -19.55 -0.39 17.14
C TYR A 21 -18.19 0.09 17.65
N ALA A 22 -17.68 -0.51 18.72
CA ALA A 22 -16.43 -0.09 19.36
C ALA A 22 -15.23 -0.96 18.92
N TYR A 23 -15.17 -1.32 17.64
CA TYR A 23 -13.93 -1.80 17.03
C TYR A 23 -13.56 -0.87 15.88
N SER A 24 -13.31 0.39 16.21
CA SER A 24 -12.57 1.29 15.32
C SER A 24 -11.12 0.80 15.33
N THR A 25 -10.71 0.09 14.27
CA THR A 25 -9.31 -0.27 14.07
C THR A 25 -8.47 1.00 14.11
N ASP A 26 -7.39 1.02 14.90
CA ASP A 26 -6.35 2.04 14.84
C ASP A 26 -5.76 2.06 13.42
N GLN A 27 -6.32 2.90 12.56
CA GLN A 27 -5.68 3.26 11.31
C GLN A 27 -4.55 4.20 11.70
N ALA A 28 -3.35 3.64 11.88
CA ALA A 28 -2.12 4.42 11.94
C ALA A 28 -2.10 5.32 10.71
N THR A 29 -2.45 6.58 10.91
CA THR A 29 -2.44 7.62 9.88
C THR A 29 -0.98 7.97 9.64
N ALA A 30 -0.29 7.08 8.91
CA ALA A 30 0.99 7.41 8.31
C ALA A 30 0.74 8.64 7.44
N ASN A 31 1.18 9.81 7.91
CA ASN A 31 1.05 11.05 7.16
C ASN A 31 1.68 10.80 5.78
N PRO A 32 0.91 10.86 4.69
CA PRO A 32 1.41 10.44 3.38
C PRO A 32 2.61 11.29 2.99
N LEU A 33 3.72 10.62 2.71
CA LEU A 33 4.98 11.31 2.41
C LEU A 33 5.07 11.51 0.91
N PHE A 34 4.97 12.76 0.47
CA PHE A 34 4.99 13.09 -0.94
C PHE A 34 6.40 13.44 -1.43
N ALA A 35 6.77 12.94 -2.62
CA ALA A 35 8.00 13.31 -3.32
C ALA A 35 7.71 13.66 -4.79
N ASN A 36 8.41 14.64 -5.33
CA ASN A 36 8.33 15.00 -6.75
C ASN A 36 9.49 14.33 -7.51
N VAL A 37 9.18 13.74 -8.66
CA VAL A 37 10.14 13.16 -9.61
C VAL A 37 9.82 13.68 -11.02
N ASP A 38 10.74 13.49 -11.96
CA ASP A 38 10.61 14.00 -13.34
C ASP A 38 9.32 13.53 -14.05
N THR A 39 8.79 12.39 -13.63
CA THR A 39 7.63 11.72 -14.24
C THR A 39 6.31 11.93 -13.48
N GLY A 40 6.34 12.63 -12.34
CA GLY A 40 5.14 12.93 -11.56
C GLY A 40 5.36 13.00 -10.04
N ARG A 41 4.28 12.93 -9.27
CA ARG A 41 4.31 12.96 -7.81
C ARG A 41 4.10 11.57 -7.22
N LEU A 42 4.86 11.22 -6.19
CA LEU A 42 4.85 9.94 -5.50
C LEU A 42 4.26 10.08 -4.09
N GLU A 43 3.63 9.03 -3.60
CA GLU A 43 3.19 8.87 -2.21
C GLU A 43 3.91 7.67 -1.58
N GLY A 44 4.80 7.93 -0.64
CA GLY A 44 5.52 6.92 0.13
C GLY A 44 4.87 6.66 1.49
N LEU A 45 5.60 5.96 2.35
CA LEU A 45 5.22 5.70 3.74
C LEU A 45 6.42 5.80 4.67
N LEU A 46 6.15 6.09 5.95
CA LEU A 46 7.13 5.96 7.00
C LEU A 46 7.16 4.51 7.48
N ASN A 47 8.31 3.86 7.39
CA ASN A 47 8.52 2.50 7.88
C ASN A 47 9.74 2.46 8.78
N THR A 48 9.56 2.11 10.06
CA THR A 48 10.68 1.90 11.00
C THR A 48 11.66 3.09 11.03
N GLY A 49 11.13 4.32 11.04
CA GLY A 49 11.93 5.55 11.09
C GLY A 49 12.55 6.00 9.76
N VAL A 50 12.34 5.29 8.66
CA VAL A 50 12.78 5.70 7.32
C VAL A 50 11.61 5.94 6.38
N ILE A 51 11.80 6.89 5.46
CA ILE A 51 10.83 7.15 4.39
C ILE A 51 11.09 6.16 3.27
N VAL A 52 10.04 5.44 2.85
CA VAL A 52 10.16 4.40 1.84
C VAL A 52 9.24 4.68 0.67
N PHE A 53 9.82 4.61 -0.54
CA PHE A 53 9.11 4.62 -1.81
C PHE A 53 9.45 3.34 -2.58
N LYS A 54 8.44 2.61 -3.04
CA LYS A 54 8.54 1.28 -3.67
C LYS A 54 7.73 1.24 -4.95
N GLY A 55 8.10 0.35 -5.86
CA GLY A 55 7.31 0.12 -7.09
C GLY A 55 7.30 1.30 -8.06
N ILE A 56 8.29 2.20 -7.99
CA ILE A 56 8.40 3.33 -8.93
C ILE A 56 8.88 2.81 -10.28
N HIS A 57 8.11 3.06 -11.34
CA HIS A 57 8.52 2.73 -12.70
C HIS A 57 9.58 3.71 -13.20
N TYR A 58 10.74 3.18 -13.60
CA TYR A 58 11.82 3.96 -14.21
C TYR A 58 11.86 3.86 -15.75
N ALA A 59 11.14 2.89 -16.31
CA ALA A 59 11.09 2.62 -17.74
C ALA A 59 9.70 2.13 -18.16
N ALA A 60 9.38 2.27 -19.44
CA ALA A 60 8.19 1.68 -20.03
C ALA A 60 8.26 0.13 -19.94
N PRO A 61 7.11 -0.56 -19.74
CA PRO A 61 7.07 -2.01 -19.67
C PRO A 61 7.67 -2.66 -20.94
N PRO A 62 8.64 -3.60 -20.81
CA PRO A 62 9.35 -4.19 -21.96
C PRO A 62 8.54 -5.32 -22.63
N ILE A 63 7.29 -5.02 -23.01
CA ILE A 63 6.34 -5.96 -23.61
C ILE A 63 6.18 -5.74 -25.12
N GLY A 64 5.73 -6.76 -25.84
CA GLY A 64 5.45 -6.68 -27.28
C GLY A 64 6.66 -6.21 -28.09
N PRO A 65 6.55 -5.15 -28.92
CA PRO A 65 7.66 -4.63 -29.73
C PRO A 65 8.86 -4.12 -28.94
N LEU A 66 8.70 -3.85 -27.63
CA LEU A 66 9.78 -3.40 -26.75
C LEU A 66 10.61 -4.55 -26.19
N ARG A 67 10.17 -5.80 -26.38
CA ARG A 67 10.93 -6.96 -25.95
C ARG A 67 12.26 -7.00 -26.72
N TRP A 68 13.36 -7.26 -26.00
CA TRP A 68 14.73 -7.29 -26.54
C TRP A 68 15.26 -5.94 -27.06
N ARG A 69 14.64 -4.83 -26.65
CA ARG A 69 15.14 -3.48 -26.92
C ARG A 69 15.67 -2.84 -25.63
N PRO A 70 16.51 -1.80 -25.74
CA PRO A 70 16.87 -0.97 -24.59
C PRO A 70 15.62 -0.41 -23.89
N PRO A 71 15.66 -0.21 -22.56
CA PRO A 71 14.55 0.35 -21.82
C PRO A 71 14.15 1.71 -22.40
N GLN A 72 12.87 1.91 -22.66
CA GLN A 72 12.34 3.19 -23.12
C GLN A 72 11.91 4.03 -21.91
N PRO A 73 11.96 5.37 -22.00
CA PRO A 73 11.48 6.25 -20.94
C PRO A 73 10.03 5.93 -20.55
N VAL A 74 9.71 6.05 -19.26
CA VAL A 74 8.34 5.92 -18.77
C VAL A 74 7.51 7.15 -19.15
N HIS A 75 6.23 6.95 -19.44
CA HIS A 75 5.31 8.06 -19.58
C HIS A 75 5.04 8.71 -18.22
N ALA A 76 5.06 10.04 -18.17
CA ALA A 76 4.64 10.77 -16.98
C ALA A 76 3.18 10.45 -16.65
N TRP A 77 2.87 10.38 -15.36
CA TRP A 77 1.51 10.16 -14.87
C TRP A 77 0.91 11.46 -14.33
N ASN A 78 -0.41 11.56 -14.42
CA ASN A 78 -1.15 12.65 -13.80
C ASN A 78 -1.54 12.28 -12.37
N GLY A 79 -1.44 13.26 -11.46
CA GLY A 79 -1.79 13.07 -10.05
C GLY A 79 -0.68 12.43 -9.24
N ILE A 80 -1.08 11.61 -8.25
CA ILE A 80 -0.19 11.01 -7.25
C ILE A 80 -0.10 9.51 -7.51
N HIS A 81 1.13 8.99 -7.64
CA HIS A 81 1.39 7.56 -7.80
C HIS A 81 1.73 6.92 -6.44
N PRO A 82 0.95 5.92 -6.00
CA PRO A 82 1.19 5.24 -4.73
C PRO A 82 2.46 4.38 -4.81
N ALA A 83 3.45 4.71 -3.99
CA ALA A 83 4.76 4.06 -3.94
C ALA A 83 4.98 3.32 -2.61
N GLN A 84 3.95 2.62 -2.13
CA GLN A 84 3.95 1.96 -0.82
C GLN A 84 4.23 0.45 -0.94
N ASN A 85 3.95 -0.11 -2.12
CA ASN A 85 4.00 -1.54 -2.43
C ASN A 85 5.07 -1.84 -3.47
N PHE A 86 5.62 -3.06 -3.43
CA PHE A 86 6.53 -3.52 -4.48
C PHE A 86 5.77 -3.84 -5.77
N GLY A 87 6.43 -3.59 -6.91
CA GLY A 87 5.96 -4.05 -8.21
C GLY A 87 6.27 -5.52 -8.42
N HIS A 88 5.94 -6.02 -9.62
CA HIS A 88 6.26 -7.37 -10.05
C HIS A 88 7.76 -7.50 -10.37
N ASP A 89 8.36 -8.64 -10.02
CA ASP A 89 9.71 -8.96 -10.46
C ASP A 89 9.75 -9.47 -11.89
N CYS A 90 10.96 -9.51 -12.43
CA CYS A 90 11.23 -10.13 -13.71
C CYS A 90 10.92 -11.64 -13.68
N MET A 91 10.49 -12.17 -14.82
CA MET A 91 10.30 -13.60 -15.02
C MET A 91 11.63 -14.35 -14.86
N GLN A 92 11.67 -15.29 -13.91
CA GLN A 92 12.85 -16.11 -13.60
C GLN A 92 12.40 -17.53 -13.26
N LEU A 93 13.26 -18.52 -13.49
CA LEU A 93 13.02 -19.86 -12.97
C LEU A 93 13.12 -19.85 -11.44
N PRO A 94 12.31 -20.65 -10.72
CA PRO A 94 12.43 -20.74 -9.27
C PRO A 94 13.84 -21.19 -8.86
N LEU A 95 14.47 -20.41 -7.98
CA LEU A 95 15.73 -20.80 -7.34
C LEU A 95 15.43 -21.77 -6.21
N GLY A 96 15.28 -23.06 -6.52
CA GLY A 96 15.08 -24.13 -5.54
C GLY A 96 13.82 -23.96 -4.68
N ASN A 97 13.92 -24.25 -3.39
CA ASN A 97 12.86 -24.15 -2.37
C ASN A 97 12.45 -22.71 -2.01
N HIS A 98 12.98 -21.70 -2.70
CA HIS A 98 12.36 -20.37 -2.73
C HIS A 98 11.17 -20.42 -3.69
N ALA A 99 10.04 -20.95 -3.22
CA ALA A 99 8.75 -20.82 -3.90
C ALA A 99 8.56 -19.35 -4.27
N ALA A 100 8.64 -19.04 -5.57
CA ALA A 100 8.42 -17.75 -6.25
C ALA A 100 8.10 -16.56 -5.32
N ALA A 101 9.02 -16.26 -4.41
CA ALA A 101 8.85 -15.19 -3.45
C ALA A 101 9.45 -13.97 -4.14
N PRO A 102 8.70 -12.87 -4.25
CA PRO A 102 9.14 -11.78 -5.08
C PRO A 102 10.55 -11.30 -4.64
N ALA A 103 11.48 -11.29 -5.61
CA ALA A 103 12.86 -10.87 -5.51
C ALA A 103 12.99 -9.34 -5.29
N ARG A 104 12.45 -8.91 -4.15
CA ARG A 104 12.65 -7.67 -3.37
C ARG A 104 13.88 -6.82 -3.71
N PHE A 105 13.80 -6.01 -4.76
CA PHE A 105 14.68 -4.83 -4.91
C PHE A 105 14.23 -3.74 -3.92
N ARG A 106 15.05 -3.46 -2.91
CA ARG A 106 14.75 -2.47 -1.87
C ARG A 106 15.54 -1.18 -2.13
N ALA A 107 14.90 -0.19 -2.75
CA ALA A 107 15.43 1.17 -2.74
C ALA A 107 15.03 1.83 -1.41
N PHE A 108 16.01 2.07 -0.54
CA PHE A 108 15.84 2.89 0.65
C PHE A 108 16.47 4.24 0.38
N THR A 109 15.70 5.32 0.55
CA THR A 109 16.27 6.66 0.67
C THR A 109 16.33 7.01 2.15
N GLU A 110 17.54 7.25 2.67
CA GLU A 110 17.70 7.77 4.02
C GLU A 110 17.38 9.27 3.97
N SER A 111 16.20 9.65 4.45
CA SER A 111 15.87 11.05 4.69
C SER A 111 16.68 11.56 5.87
N ARG A 112 17.91 12.04 5.62
CA ARG A 112 18.64 12.83 6.62
C ARG A 112 17.88 14.12 6.86
N GLY A 113 17.11 14.14 7.94
CA GLY A 113 16.51 15.36 8.46
C GLY A 113 17.59 16.31 8.98
N GLY A 114 17.54 17.56 8.52
CA GLY A 114 17.97 18.74 9.26
C GLY A 114 19.47 19.01 9.38
N ARG A 115 19.90 20.06 8.68
CA ARG A 115 20.40 21.25 9.39
C ARG A 115 19.51 22.43 9.00
#